data_AF-A0A2D6X7Z7-F1
#
_entry.id   AF-A0A2D6X7Z7-F1
#
_cell.length_a   1.000
_cell.length_b   1.000
_cell.length_c   1.000
_cell.angle_alpha   90.00
_cell.angle_beta   90.00
_cell.angle_gamma   90.00
#
_symmetry.space_group_name_H-M   'P 1'
#
loop_
_entity.id
_entity.type
_entity.pdbx_description
1 polymer ?
#
loop_
_entity_poly.entity_id
_entity_poly.type
_entity_poly.pdbx_seq_one_letter_code
_entity_poly.pdbx_strand_id
1 'polypeptide(L)'
;MLAAADYAEGCGNGGMPAELDLALQCDQWGALPESGGLLDQPLGLVARMGAALNVYRAVSSSVHRGKMNLVDWSNQNPTAWKVLATVEKMRRG
;
A
#
# COMPACT_ATOMS: atom_id res chain seq x y z
N MET A 1 7.40 1.33 3.28
CA MET A 1 6.30 0.47 3.76
C MET A 1 5.49 1.17 4.84
N LEU A 2 6.06 1.49 6.01
CA LEU A 2 5.36 2.24 7.08
C LEU A 2 4.82 3.59 6.59
N ALA A 3 5.61 4.36 5.84
CA ALA A 3 5.17 5.64 5.29
C ALA A 3 3.95 5.54 4.35
N ALA A 4 3.72 4.41 3.69
CA ALA A 4 2.51 4.19 2.87
C ALA A 4 1.26 3.93 3.75
N ALA A 5 1.45 3.26 4.89
CA ALA A 5 0.40 3.08 5.89
C ALA A 5 0.08 4.42 6.59
N ASP A 6 1.10 5.18 6.97
CA ASP A 6 0.94 6.48 7.62
C ASP A 6 0.20 7.48 6.71
N TYR A 7 0.53 7.46 5.40
CA TYR A 7 -0.19 8.24 4.39
C TYR A 7 -1.66 7.79 4.26
N ALA A 8 -1.92 6.48 4.25
CA ALA A 8 -3.29 5.94 4.17
C ALA A 8 -4.16 6.27 5.40
N GLU A 9 -3.56 6.40 6.58
CA GLU A 9 -4.25 6.78 7.82
C GLU A 9 -4.42 8.30 7.98
N GLY A 10 -3.80 9.10 7.11
CA GLY A 10 -3.79 10.57 7.24
C GLY A 10 -2.90 11.07 8.38
N CYS A 11 -2.03 10.21 8.92
CA CYS A 11 -1.15 10.49 10.06
C CYS A 11 0.24 11.03 9.65
N GLY A 12 0.53 11.12 8.35
CA GLY A 12 1.87 11.44 7.84
C GLY A 12 2.22 12.93 7.90
N ASN A 13 3.24 13.29 8.69
CA ASN A 13 4.03 14.52 8.52
C ASN A 13 4.98 14.46 7.29
N GLY A 14 5.10 13.27 6.66
CA GLY A 14 5.88 13.06 5.44
C GLY A 14 4.96 12.82 4.26
N GLY A 15 5.23 13.50 3.14
CA GLY A 15 4.46 13.36 1.91
C GLY A 15 4.39 11.91 1.40
N MET A 16 3.51 11.69 0.43
CA MET A 16 3.32 10.38 -0.22
C MET A 16 4.68 9.77 -0.62
N PRO A 17 4.99 8.51 -0.22
CA PRO A 17 6.23 7.86 -0.61
C PRO A 17 6.37 7.79 -2.13
N ALA A 18 7.58 8.03 -2.66
CA ALA A 18 7.83 8.08 -4.10
C ALA A 18 7.38 6.79 -4.81
N GLU A 19 7.61 5.62 -4.21
CA GLU A 19 7.18 4.34 -4.78
C GLU A 19 5.66 4.16 -4.73
N LEU A 20 4.96 4.77 -3.78
CA LEU A 20 3.50 4.74 -3.73
C LEU A 20 2.91 5.68 -4.79
N ASP A 21 3.45 6.89 -4.91
CA ASP A 21 3.03 7.86 -5.92
C ASP A 21 3.15 7.27 -7.33
N LEU A 22 4.33 6.75 -7.64
CA LEU A 22 4.60 6.11 -8.92
C LEU A 22 3.70 4.89 -9.14
N ALA A 23 3.43 4.09 -8.10
CA ALA A 23 2.53 2.95 -8.22
C ALA A 23 1.09 3.36 -8.53
N LEU A 24 0.59 4.45 -7.93
CA LEU A 24 -0.75 4.97 -8.21
C LEU A 24 -0.86 5.55 -9.61
N GLN A 25 0.17 6.26 -10.09
CA GLN A 25 0.21 6.77 -11.46
C GLN A 25 0.23 5.62 -12.48
N CYS A 26 1.05 4.60 -12.25
CA CYS A 26 1.10 3.40 -13.08
C CYS A 26 -0.23 2.64 -13.11
N ASP A 27 -0.90 2.50 -11.95
CA ASP A 27 -2.22 1.86 -11.83
C ASP A 27 -3.31 2.66 -12.57
N GLN A 28 -3.24 4.00 -12.50
CA GLN A 28 -4.19 4.89 -13.17
C GLN A 28 -4.04 4.88 -14.69
N TRP A 29 -2.81 4.82 -15.21
CA TRP A 29 -2.53 4.93 -16.64
C TRP A 29 -2.29 3.58 -17.33
N GLY A 30 -2.23 2.48 -16.57
CA GLY A 30 -1.93 1.15 -17.10
C GLY A 30 -0.54 1.06 -17.73
N ALA A 31 0.42 1.82 -17.20
CA ALA A 31 1.76 1.99 -17.76
C ALA A 31 2.84 1.55 -16.75
N LEU A 32 4.01 1.16 -17.26
CA LEU A 32 5.19 0.94 -16.42
C LEU A 32 5.88 2.27 -16.09
N PRO A 33 6.66 2.33 -15.00
CA PRO A 33 7.43 3.52 -14.61
C PRO A 33 8.33 4.05 -15.72
N GLU A 34 9.12 3.15 -16.29
CA GLU A 34 10.06 3.46 -17.37
C GLU A 34 9.55 2.86 -18.68
N SER A 35 9.84 3.52 -19.78
CA SER A 35 9.55 3.01 -21.12
C SER A 35 10.30 1.69 -21.36
N GLY A 36 9.60 0.67 -21.85
CA GLY A 36 10.17 -0.64 -22.11
C GLY A 36 9.30 -1.76 -21.55
N GLY A 37 9.87 -2.95 -21.44
CA GLY A 37 9.26 -4.11 -20.81
C GLY A 37 9.45 -4.16 -19.30
N LEU A 38 8.88 -5.20 -18.68
CA LEU A 38 8.98 -5.44 -17.24
C LEU A 38 10.44 -5.66 -16.77
N LEU A 39 11.27 -6.27 -17.61
CA LEU A 39 12.68 -6.55 -17.30
C LEU A 39 13.59 -5.33 -17.45
N ASP A 40 13.12 -4.29 -18.14
CA ASP A 40 13.84 -3.03 -18.31
C ASP A 40 13.65 -2.11 -17.10
N GLN A 41 12.74 -2.48 -16.19
CA GLN A 41 12.46 -1.69 -15.00
C GLN A 41 13.62 -1.77 -14.00
N PRO A 42 13.91 -0.68 -13.28
CA PRO A 42 14.94 -0.69 -12.25
C PRO A 42 14.75 -1.84 -11.25
N LEU A 43 15.85 -2.53 -10.94
CA LEU A 43 15.81 -3.75 -10.13
C LEU A 43 15.08 -3.53 -8.80
N GLY A 44 14.04 -4.33 -8.58
CA GLY A 44 13.23 -4.29 -7.36
C GLY A 44 12.27 -3.09 -7.25
N LEU A 45 12.24 -2.16 -8.21
CA LEU A 45 11.32 -1.02 -8.19
C LEU A 45 9.87 -1.49 -8.24
N VAL A 46 9.51 -2.33 -9.20
CA VAL A 46 8.14 -2.87 -9.34
C VAL A 46 7.72 -3.65 -8.09
N ALA A 47 8.63 -4.39 -7.48
CA ALA A 47 8.38 -5.10 -6.23
C ALA A 47 8.10 -4.14 -5.06
N ARG A 48 8.89 -3.05 -4.94
CA ARG A 48 8.68 -2.01 -3.91
C ARG A 48 7.38 -1.24 -4.13
N MET A 49 7.07 -0.87 -5.37
CA MET A 49 5.82 -0.24 -5.77
C MET A 49 4.62 -1.11 -5.41
N GLY A 50 4.66 -2.39 -5.80
CA GLY A 50 3.60 -3.35 -5.47
C GLY A 50 3.43 -3.51 -3.97
N ALA A 51 4.52 -3.58 -3.21
CA ALA A 51 4.48 -3.67 -1.76
C ALA A 51 3.86 -2.41 -1.12
N ALA A 52 4.26 -1.20 -1.58
CA ALA A 52 3.71 0.07 -1.12
C ALA A 52 2.21 0.19 -1.44
N LEU A 53 1.81 -0.17 -2.66
CA LEU A 53 0.42 -0.13 -3.12
C LEU A 53 -0.47 -1.11 -2.34
N ASN A 54 0.04 -2.33 -2.07
CA ASN A 54 -0.68 -3.32 -1.28
C ASN A 54 -0.92 -2.84 0.16
N VAL A 55 0.10 -2.24 0.79
CA VAL A 55 -0.04 -1.65 2.13
C VAL A 55 -1.05 -0.50 2.09
N TYR A 56 -0.92 0.44 1.16
CA TYR A 56 -1.83 1.56 1.02
C TYR A 56 -3.29 1.10 0.86
N ARG A 57 -3.56 0.15 -0.04
CA ARG A 57 -4.91 -0.38 -0.27
C ARG A 57 -5.46 -1.13 0.94
N ALA A 58 -4.64 -1.94 1.62
CA ALA A 58 -5.06 -2.68 2.81
C ALA A 58 -5.41 -1.74 3.97
N VAL A 59 -4.58 -0.73 4.21
CA VAL A 59 -4.81 0.25 5.27
C VAL A 59 -5.97 1.17 4.91
N SER A 60 -6.01 1.70 3.69
CA SER A 60 -7.10 2.57 3.22
C SER A 60 -8.45 1.86 3.26
N SER A 61 -8.55 0.60 2.84
CA SER A 61 -9.80 -0.16 2.93
C SER A 61 -10.25 -0.43 4.36
N SER A 62 -9.32 -0.56 5.32
CA SER A 62 -9.64 -0.63 6.74
C SER A 62 -10.12 0.72 7.28
N VAL A 63 -9.44 1.82 6.96
CA VAL A 63 -9.82 3.18 7.39
C VAL A 63 -11.20 3.55 6.85
N HIS A 64 -11.48 3.22 5.60
CA HIS A 64 -12.73 3.54 4.90
C HIS A 64 -13.81 2.44 4.99
N ARG A 65 -13.72 1.52 5.96
CA ARG A 65 -14.68 0.41 6.15
C ARG A 65 -16.10 0.84 6.56
N GLY A 66 -16.34 2.13 6.75
CA GLY A 66 -17.64 2.68 7.13
C GLY A 66 -18.11 2.20 8.52
N LYS A 67 -19.35 1.69 8.60
CA LYS A 67 -19.95 1.20 9.86
C LYS A 67 -19.51 -0.22 10.25
N MET A 68 -18.75 -0.91 9.39
CA MET A 68 -18.29 -2.27 9.66
C MET A 68 -17.26 -2.25 10.80
N ASN A 69 -17.45 -3.12 11.79
CA ASN A 69 -16.46 -3.27 12.85
C ASN A 69 -15.20 -3.97 12.30
N LEU A 70 -14.09 -3.87 13.04
CA LEU A 70 -12.81 -4.37 12.57
C LEU A 70 -12.78 -5.90 12.43
N VAL A 71 -13.51 -6.62 13.30
CA VAL A 71 -13.56 -8.09 13.30
C VAL A 71 -14.25 -8.58 12.02
N ASP A 72 -15.44 -8.08 11.72
CA ASP A 72 -16.21 -8.43 10.53
C ASP A 72 -15.44 -8.05 9.27
N TRP A 73 -14.80 -6.88 9.26
CA TRP A 73 -13.95 -6.45 8.16
C TRP A 73 -12.76 -7.39 7.94
N SER A 74 -12.09 -7.82 9.01
CA SER A 74 -10.92 -8.72 8.93
C SER A 74 -11.30 -10.11 8.42
N ASN A 75 -12.49 -10.60 8.79
CA ASN A 75 -13.03 -11.87 8.31
C ASN A 75 -13.35 -11.83 6.81
N GLN A 76 -13.84 -10.69 6.32
CA GLN A 76 -14.13 -10.49 4.89
C GLN A 76 -12.87 -10.18 4.07
N ASN A 77 -11.82 -9.64 4.69
CA ASN A 77 -10.60 -9.21 4.01
C ASN A 77 -9.34 -9.86 4.62
N PRO A 78 -9.21 -11.21 4.59
CA PRO A 78 -8.15 -11.92 5.29
C PRO A 78 -6.75 -11.58 4.79
N THR A 79 -6.59 -11.28 3.50
CA THR A 79 -5.31 -10.88 2.91
C THR A 79 -4.90 -9.47 3.34
N ALA A 80 -5.84 -8.52 3.32
CA ALA A 80 -5.59 -7.15 3.78
C ALA A 80 -5.29 -7.12 5.30
N TRP A 81 -5.98 -7.97 6.08
CA TRP A 81 -5.72 -8.13 7.50
C TRP A 81 -4.30 -8.61 7.79
N LYS A 82 -3.77 -9.59 7.04
CA LYS A 82 -2.38 -10.03 7.18
C LYS A 82 -1.37 -8.90 6.94
N VAL A 83 -1.64 -8.06 5.94
CA VAL A 83 -0.79 -6.89 5.64
C VAL A 83 -0.85 -5.90 6.79
N LEU A 84 -2.04 -5.55 7.28
CA LEU A 84 -2.24 -4.67 8.42
C LEU A 84 -1.54 -5.17 9.70
N ALA A 85 -1.70 -6.46 10.03
CA ALA A 85 -1.03 -7.07 11.17
C ALA A 85 0.50 -7.02 11.05
N THR A 86 1.02 -7.15 9.83
CA THR A 86 2.47 -7.02 9.55
C THR A 86 2.94 -5.58 9.77
N VAL A 87 2.19 -4.59 9.28
CA VAL A 87 2.49 -3.17 9.51
C VAL A 87 2.47 -2.85 11.01
N GLU A 88 1.46 -3.31 11.74
CA GLU A 88 1.35 -3.08 13.18
C GLU A 88 2.51 -3.72 13.96
N LYS A 89 2.92 -4.92 13.56
CA LYS A 89 4.12 -5.58 14.11
C LYS A 89 5.39 -4.76 13.85
N MET A 90 5.52 -4.17 12.66
CA MET A 90 6.67 -3.31 12.30
C MET A 90 6.68 -1.98 13.06
N ARG A 91 5.53 -1.45 13.49
CA ARG A 91 5.45 -0.23 14.32
C ARG A 91 5.83 -0.44 15.78
N ARG A 92 5.63 -1.66 16.29
CA ARG A 92 5.87 -2.03 17.70
C ARG A 92 7.26 -2.60 17.96
N GLY A 93 8.00 -2.98 16.91
CA GLY A 93 9.37 -3.47 16.98
C GLY A 93 10.36 -2.33 16.83
#